data_AF-A0A371I714-F1
#
_entry.id   AF-A0A371I714-F1
#
_cell.length_a   1.000
_cell.length_b   1.000
_cell.length_c   1.000
_cell.angle_alpha   90.00
_cell.angle_beta   90.00
_cell.angle_gamma   90.00
#
_symmetry.space_group_name_H-M   'P 1'
#
loop_
_entity.id
_entity.type
_entity.pdbx_description
1 polymer ?
#
loop_
_entity_poly.entity_id
_entity_poly.type
_entity_poly.pdbx_seq_one_letter_code
_entity_poly.pdbx_strand_id
1 'polypeptide(L)' 'MGRCMSKVKSMPKEFWTVYWFNCSPTRNVKSQTPKEAWSGVKLKVYHLRVFESIAYDHVPN' A
#
# COMPACT_ATOMS: atom_id res chain seq x y z
N MET A 1 7.94 0.04 8.89
CA MET A 1 6.53 -0.16 8.49
C MET A 1 6.07 -1.62 8.37
N GLY A 2 6.82 -2.55 7.77
CA GLY A 2 6.25 -3.86 7.35
C GLY A 2 5.96 -4.94 8.41
N ARG A 3 6.36 -4.79 9.68
CA ARG A 3 6.25 -5.88 10.68
C ARG A 3 4.90 -5.99 11.38
N CYS A 4 4.19 -4.87 11.59
CA CYS A 4 2.96 -4.85 12.39
C CYS A 4 1.73 -5.35 11.61
N MET A 5 1.71 -5.19 10.30
CA MET A 5 0.59 -5.65 9.46
C MET A 5 0.55 -7.18 9.29
N SER A 6 1.69 -7.87 9.40
CA SER A 6 1.79 -9.32 9.20
C SER A 6 0.94 -10.15 10.16
N LYS A 7 0.65 -9.63 11.36
CA LYS A 7 -0.16 -10.33 12.38
C LYS A 7 -1.66 -10.34 12.08
N VAL A 8 -2.17 -9.39 11.30
CA VAL A 8 -3.62 -9.16 11.15
C VAL A 8 -4.26 -10.06 10.08
N LYS A 9 -3.50 -10.55 9.10
CA LYS A 9 -4.06 -11.22 7.91
C LYS A 9 -3.56 -12.65 7.65
N SER A 10 -2.76 -13.24 8.55
CA SER A 10 -2.20 -14.60 8.39
C SER A 10 -1.57 -14.86 7.01
N MET A 11 -1.02 -13.81 6.38
CA MET A 11 -0.52 -13.88 5.02
C MET A 11 0.99 -14.13 5.08
N PRO A 12 1.54 -15.11 4.32
CA PRO A 12 2.96 -15.42 4.36
C PRO A 12 3.80 -14.19 4.02
N LYS A 13 4.92 -14.01 4.73
CA LYS A 13 5.75 -12.81 4.67
C LYS A 13 6.19 -12.44 3.24
N GLU A 14 6.39 -13.45 2.40
CA GLU A 14 6.84 -13.35 1.02
C GLU A 14 5.81 -12.65 0.09
N PHE A 15 4.52 -12.79 0.37
CA PHE A 15 3.47 -12.24 -0.50
C PHE A 15 3.04 -10.80 -0.14
N TRP A 16 3.58 -10.22 0.93
CA TRP A 16 3.20 -8.86 1.36
C TRP A 16 3.71 -7.76 0.44
N THR A 17 4.91 -7.91 -0.11
CA THR A 17 5.47 -6.97 -1.09
C THR A 17 4.59 -6.95 -2.33
N VAL A 18 4.25 -8.12 -2.85
CA VAL A 18 3.35 -8.31 -3.99
C VAL A 18 1.98 -7.70 -3.70
N TYR A 19 1.41 -7.94 -2.51
CA TYR A 19 0.14 -7.35 -2.11
C TYR A 19 0.19 -5.81 -2.06
N TRP A 20 1.26 -5.25 -1.50
CA TRP A 20 1.43 -3.81 -1.38
C TRP A 20 1.55 -3.13 -2.74
N PHE A 21 2.35 -3.70 -3.65
CA PHE A 21 2.46 -3.22 -5.03
C PHE A 21 1.13 -3.35 -5.78
N ASN A 22 0.36 -4.41 -5.52
CA ASN A 22 -0.95 -4.61 -6.12
C ASN A 22 -2.07 -3.71 -5.57
N CYS A 23 -1.88 -3.12 -4.39
CA CYS A 23 -2.82 -2.17 -3.78
C CYS A 23 -2.40 -0.70 -3.97
N SER A 24 -1.18 -0.45 -4.44
CA SER A 24 -0.70 0.91 -4.67
C SER A 24 -1.06 1.34 -6.09
N PRO A 25 -1.64 2.53 -6.30
CA PRO A 25 -1.81 3.06 -7.63
C PRO A 25 -0.43 3.22 -8.29
N THR A 26 -0.30 2.73 -9.51
CA THR A 26 0.95 2.84 -10.27
C THR A 26 0.80 3.91 -11.33
N ARG A 27 1.89 4.63 -11.66
CA ARG A 27 1.86 5.70 -12.68
C ARG A 27 1.35 5.23 -14.04
N ASN A 28 1.52 3.94 -14.36
CA ASN A 28 1.11 3.36 -15.63
C ASN A 28 -0.40 3.09 -15.71
N VAL A 29 -1.08 2.95 -14.56
CA VAL A 29 -2.52 2.68 -14.49
C VAL A 29 -3.22 3.88 -13.86
N LYS A 30 -3.91 4.68 -14.67
CA LYS A 30 -4.57 5.92 -14.23
C LYS A 30 -5.56 5.64 -13.10
N SER A 31 -5.24 6.14 -11.90
CA SER A 31 -6.13 6.14 -10.73
C SER A 31 -6.70 4.78 -10.33
N GLN A 32 -6.06 3.68 -10.74
CA GLN A 32 -6.44 2.32 -10.39
C GLN A 32 -5.19 1.54 -9.97
N THR A 33 -5.40 0.60 -9.07
CA THR A 33 -4.35 -0.32 -8.65
C THR A 33 -4.22 -1.47 -9.66
N PRO A 34 -3.06 -2.12 -9.78
CA PRO A 34 -2.87 -3.25 -10.70
C PRO A 34 -3.91 -4.36 -10.50
N LYS A 35 -4.31 -4.64 -9.25
CA LYS A 35 -5.32 -5.66 -8.96
C LYS A 35 -6.72 -5.24 -9.39
N GLU A 36 -7.06 -3.96 -9.31
CA GLU A 36 -8.33 -3.45 -9.82
C GLU A 36 -8.39 -3.51 -11.34
N ALA A 37 -7.28 -3.17 -12.02
CA ALA A 37 -7.19 -3.25 -13.47
C ALA A 37 -7.32 -4.69 -13.99
N TRP A 38 -6.74 -5.68 -13.29
CA TRP A 38 -6.85 -7.09 -13.67
C TRP A 38 -8.18 -7.75 -13.28
N SER A 39 -8.71 -7.44 -12.10
CA SER A 39 -9.90 -8.09 -11.58
C SER A 39 -11.20 -7.39 -11.99
N GLY A 40 -11.14 -6.13 -12.42
CA GLY A 40 -12.31 -5.26 -12.61
C GLY A 40 -13.04 -4.87 -11.31
N VAL A 41 -12.57 -5.36 -10.15
CA VAL A 41 -13.19 -5.16 -8.84
C VAL A 41 -12.39 -4.16 -8.02
N LYS A 42 -13.06 -3.12 -7.53
CA LYS A 42 -12.47 -2.11 -6.65
C LYS A 42 -11.98 -2.73 -5.34
N LEU A 43 -10.74 -2.46 -4.96
CA LEU A 43 -10.10 -3.10 -3.81
C LEU A 43 -10.46 -2.35 -2.52
N LYS A 44 -11.04 -3.05 -1.55
CA LYS A 44 -11.38 -2.48 -0.25
C LYS A 44 -10.12 -2.35 0.62
N VAL A 45 -9.49 -1.18 0.57
CA VAL A 45 -8.26 -0.86 1.33
C VAL A 45 -8.50 -0.28 2.73
N TYR A 46 -9.72 -0.39 3.29
CA TYR A 46 -10.07 0.16 4.62
C TYR A 46 -9.20 -0.33 5.79
N HIS A 47 -8.51 -1.45 5.61
CA HIS A 47 -7.58 -2.02 6.58
C HIS A 47 -6.16 -1.43 6.48
N LEU A 48 -5.87 -0.65 5.42
CA LEU A 48 -4.65 0.13 5.30
C LEU A 48 -4.87 1.45 6.05
N ARG A 49 -4.04 1.68 7.06
CA ARG A 49 -4.02 2.94 7.80
C ARG A 49 -2.91 3.83 7.23
N VAL A 50 -3.25 5.06 6.88
CA VAL A 50 -2.23 6.09 6.64
C VAL A 50 -1.62 6.39 8.01
N PHE A 51 -0.35 6.04 8.16
CA PHE A 51 0.44 6.49 9.30
C PHE A 51 1.12 7.77 8.84
N GLU A 52 0.64 8.90 9.33
CA GLU A 52 1.33 10.17 9.14
C GLU A 52 2.69 10.08 9.82
N SER A 53 3.75 10.29 9.05
CA SER A 53 5.10 10.48 9.58
C SER A 53 5.34 11.97 9.60
N ILE A 54 5.66 12.52 10.78
CA ILE A 54 6.10 13.91 10.88
C ILE A 54 7.48 13.97 10.22
N ALA A 55 7.56 14.67 9.09
CA ALA A 55 8.82 14.98 8.41
C ALA A 55 9.09 16.47 8.63
N TYR A 56 10.26 16.78 9.19
CA TYR A 56 10.73 18.16 9.28
C TYR A 56 11.52 18.47 8.02
N ASP A 57 11.23 19.59 7.38
CA ASP A 57 12.03 20.08 6.27
C ASP A 57 13.23 20.88 6.79
N HIS A 58 14.36 20.82 6.09
CA HIS A 58 15.55 21.57 6.46
C HIS A 58 15.43 22.98 5.89
N VAL A 59 15.23 23.98 6.74
CA VAL A 59 15.27 25.40 6.34
C VAL A 59 16.73 25.86 6.35
N PRO A 60 17.35 26.18 5.20
CA PRO A 60 18.70 26.73 5.18
C PRO A 60 18.73 28.18 5.67
N ASN A 61 19.81 28.55 6.37
CA ASN A 61 20.12 29.93 6.79
C ASN A 61 20.45 30.83 5.61
#